data_AF-A0A9X0QAS9-F1
#
_entry.id   AF-A0A9X0QAS9-F1
#
_cell.length_a   1.000
_cell.length_b   1.000
_cell.length_c   1.000
_cell.angle_alpha   90.00
_cell.angle_beta   90.00
_cell.angle_gamma   90.00
#
_symmetry.space_group_name_H-M   'P 1'
#
loop_
_entity.id
_entity.type
_entity.pdbx_description
1 polymer ?
#
loop_
_entity_poly.entity_id
_entity_poly.type
_entity_poly.pdbx_seq_one_letter_code
_entity_poly.pdbx_strand_id
1 'polypeptide(L)'
;MKYLLRVLFVVALLCGGSGFAHADGVDFRMTVLDPPNMCADPSLCFIGDPGTQFNVGLSADACPPGVSAGLTPGTFGCFVGDNLTGATITSLILTFDAPIEGQTASCDNGGQGNLQSALNVVSCGLNQDGTKFLLNFAGGAGVAPLGDIIVFEEGADPADFTGGTGVVGITPEPDSLLLFSTGVMMAGLYMSRRIWTAAGKSADGNR
;
A
#
# COMPACT_ATOMS: atom_id res chain seq x y z
N MET A 1 -22.86 18.21 -72.21
CA MET A 1 -21.97 17.80 -71.08
C MET A 1 -21.98 18.73 -69.87
N LYS A 2 -22.45 19.99 -69.94
CA LYS A 2 -22.46 20.92 -68.78
C LYS A 2 -23.46 20.55 -67.66
N TYR A 3 -24.58 19.90 -68.00
CA TYR A 3 -25.60 19.51 -67.01
C TYR A 3 -25.21 18.27 -66.21
N LEU A 4 -24.45 17.36 -66.82
CA LEU A 4 -24.03 16.09 -66.20
C LEU A 4 -23.03 16.32 -65.05
N LEU A 5 -22.17 17.33 -65.19
CA LEU A 5 -21.20 17.72 -64.17
C LEU A 5 -21.87 18.41 -62.97
N ARG A 6 -22.97 19.16 -63.20
CA ARG A 6 -23.77 19.78 -62.13
C ARG A 6 -24.54 18.74 -61.33
N VAL A 7 -25.08 17.72 -61.99
CA VAL A 7 -25.80 16.61 -61.31
C VAL A 7 -24.82 15.79 -60.45
N LEU A 8 -23.63 15.47 -60.97
CA LEU A 8 -22.58 14.79 -60.19
C LEU A 8 -22.16 15.58 -58.96
N PHE A 9 -22.09 16.92 -59.06
CA PHE A 9 -21.72 17.77 -57.91
C PHE A 9 -22.79 17.76 -56.83
N VAL A 10 -24.08 17.79 -57.20
CA VAL A 10 -25.20 17.71 -56.25
C VAL A 10 -25.27 16.33 -55.60
N VAL A 11 -25.03 15.25 -56.35
CA VAL A 11 -24.98 13.89 -55.81
C VAL A 11 -23.79 13.73 -54.85
N ALA A 12 -22.61 14.27 -55.17
CA ALA A 12 -21.47 14.24 -54.26
C ALA A 12 -21.71 15.05 -52.96
N LEU A 13 -22.45 16.15 -53.03
CA LEU A 13 -22.83 16.96 -51.87
C LEU A 13 -23.86 16.26 -50.97
N LEU A 14 -24.82 15.54 -51.58
CA LEU A 14 -25.84 14.77 -50.86
C LEU A 14 -25.29 13.45 -50.30
N CYS A 15 -24.36 12.81 -51.00
CA CYS A 15 -23.72 11.55 -50.57
C CYS A 15 -22.48 11.77 -49.68
N GLY A 16 -21.88 12.97 -49.67
CA GLY A 16 -20.74 13.31 -48.82
C GLY A 16 -21.13 13.86 -47.44
N GLY A 17 -22.41 14.14 -47.20
CA GLY A 17 -22.92 14.70 -45.93
C GLY A 17 -23.35 13.67 -44.88
N SER A 18 -23.48 12.39 -45.23
CA SER A 18 -23.84 11.32 -44.30
C SER A 18 -22.59 10.63 -43.73
N GLY A 19 -21.84 11.38 -42.92
CA GLY A 19 -20.66 10.86 -42.24
C GLY A 19 -20.25 11.68 -41.02
N PHE A 20 -21.13 12.52 -40.49
CA PHE A 20 -20.98 13.08 -39.14
C PHE A 20 -21.71 12.17 -38.15
N ALA A 21 -21.04 11.11 -37.70
CA ALA A 21 -21.31 10.54 -36.39
C ALA A 21 -20.26 11.09 -35.44
N HIS A 22 -20.49 12.31 -34.97
CA HIS A 22 -19.77 12.86 -33.83
C HIS A 22 -20.47 12.32 -32.58
N ALA A 23 -19.95 11.22 -32.02
CA ALA A 23 -20.12 10.85 -30.63
C ALA A 23 -19.06 9.81 -30.30
N ASP A 24 -18.11 10.24 -29.47
CA ASP A 24 -17.06 9.44 -28.86
C ASP A 24 -17.71 8.27 -28.10
N GLY A 25 -17.84 7.14 -28.77
CA GLY A 25 -18.53 5.96 -28.26
C GLY A 25 -17.56 5.13 -27.44
N VAL A 26 -17.26 5.55 -26.22
CA VAL A 26 -16.75 4.59 -25.23
C VAL A 26 -17.91 3.65 -24.94
N ASP A 27 -18.07 2.60 -25.76
CA ASP A 27 -19.23 1.70 -25.74
C ASP A 27 -19.39 0.98 -24.39
N PHE A 28 -18.31 0.89 -23.60
CA PHE A 28 -18.34 0.67 -22.16
C PHE A 28 -16.96 0.99 -21.58
N ARG A 29 -16.90 1.65 -20.42
CA ARG A 29 -15.68 1.82 -19.64
C ARG A 29 -15.78 0.94 -18.41
N MET A 30 -14.98 -0.12 -18.36
CA MET A 30 -14.73 -0.83 -17.11
C MET A 30 -13.55 -0.19 -16.41
N THR A 31 -13.68 0.11 -15.12
CA THR A 31 -12.57 0.52 -14.28
C THR A 31 -12.58 -0.41 -13.08
N VAL A 32 -11.50 -1.15 -12.88
CA VAL A 32 -11.27 -1.87 -11.63
C VAL A 32 -10.79 -0.82 -10.65
N LEU A 33 -11.60 -0.52 -9.66
CA LEU A 33 -11.25 0.39 -8.57
C LEU A 33 -10.69 -0.44 -7.44
N ASP A 34 -9.55 -0.03 -6.92
CA ASP A 34 -9.05 -0.56 -5.66
C ASP A 34 -9.85 0.09 -4.53
N PRO A 35 -10.59 -0.68 -3.71
CA PRO A 35 -11.30 -0.10 -2.59
C PRO A 35 -10.30 0.47 -1.57
N PRO A 36 -10.58 1.65 -0.97
CA PRO A 36 -9.73 2.18 0.08
C PRO A 36 -9.75 1.27 1.31
N ASN A 37 -8.90 1.54 2.30
CA ASN A 37 -8.96 0.84 3.60
C ASN A 37 -10.41 0.77 4.12
N MET A 38 -10.92 -0.45 4.34
CA MET A 38 -12.29 -0.70 4.76
C MET A 38 -12.30 -1.27 6.17
N CYS A 39 -12.60 -0.42 7.15
CA CYS A 39 -12.82 -0.90 8.51
C CYS A 39 -14.32 -1.14 8.72
N ALA A 40 -14.73 -2.41 8.81
CA ALA A 40 -16.13 -2.78 9.07
C ALA A 40 -16.54 -2.37 10.49
N ASP A 41 -15.59 -2.43 11.42
CA ASP A 41 -15.65 -1.97 12.80
C ASP A 41 -14.29 -1.32 13.12
N PRO A 42 -14.19 -0.33 14.02
CA PRO A 42 -12.90 0.18 14.50
C PRO A 42 -11.91 -0.92 14.94
N SER A 43 -12.40 -2.06 15.42
CA SER A 43 -11.60 -3.20 15.87
C SER A 43 -11.26 -4.24 14.77
N LEU A 44 -11.88 -4.14 13.58
CA LEU A 44 -11.72 -5.07 12.46
C LEU A 44 -11.55 -4.32 11.13
N CYS A 45 -10.37 -4.38 10.51
CA CYS A 45 -10.09 -3.60 9.31
C CYS A 45 -9.39 -4.34 8.16
N PHE A 46 -9.84 -4.12 6.93
CA PHE A 46 -9.14 -4.53 5.71
C PHE A 46 -8.22 -3.40 5.24
N ILE A 47 -6.92 -3.66 5.22
CA ILE A 47 -5.90 -2.65 4.90
C ILE A 47 -5.40 -2.88 3.47
N GLY A 48 -5.89 -2.09 2.53
CA GLY A 48 -5.52 -2.15 1.10
C GLY A 48 -4.53 -1.06 0.67
N ASP A 49 -4.63 0.14 1.25
CA ASP A 49 -3.86 1.31 0.83
C ASP A 49 -2.74 1.65 1.83
N PRO A 50 -1.48 1.25 1.56
CA PRO A 50 -0.36 1.59 2.42
C PRO A 50 -0.12 3.11 2.47
N GLY A 51 0.30 3.61 3.64
CA GLY A 51 0.52 5.04 3.87
C GLY A 51 -0.74 5.88 4.08
N THR A 52 -1.93 5.30 3.93
CA THR A 52 -3.19 5.97 4.29
C THR A 52 -3.59 5.63 5.72
N GLN A 53 -4.21 6.60 6.39
CA GLN A 53 -4.64 6.48 7.77
C GLN A 53 -5.96 5.72 7.85
N PHE A 54 -6.06 4.79 8.81
CA PHE A 54 -7.30 4.08 9.13
C PHE A 54 -7.62 4.22 10.62
N ASN A 55 -8.89 4.03 10.97
CA ASN A 55 -9.34 4.09 12.36
C ASN A 55 -9.01 2.78 13.07
N VAL A 56 -8.59 2.89 14.32
CA VAL A 56 -8.24 1.77 15.20
C VAL A 56 -9.02 1.93 16.49
N GLY A 57 -9.77 0.89 16.86
CA GLY A 57 -10.39 0.72 18.16
C GLY A 57 -9.97 -0.61 18.73
N LEU A 58 -9.88 -0.69 20.06
CA LEU A 58 -9.58 -1.94 20.74
C LEU A 58 -10.88 -2.53 21.27
N SER A 59 -11.03 -3.84 21.14
CA SER A 59 -12.16 -4.58 21.70
C SER A 59 -11.71 -5.94 22.21
N ALA A 60 -12.19 -6.34 23.37
CA ALA A 60 -11.94 -7.68 23.90
C ALA A 60 -12.59 -8.77 23.03
N ASP A 61 -13.72 -8.47 22.38
CA ASP A 61 -14.44 -9.40 21.51
C ASP A 61 -13.74 -9.63 20.17
N ALA A 62 -12.88 -8.71 19.75
CA ALA A 62 -12.06 -8.84 18.54
C ALA A 62 -10.83 -9.74 18.77
N CYS A 63 -10.54 -10.15 20.01
CA CYS A 63 -9.36 -10.95 20.30
C CYS A 63 -9.47 -12.39 19.78
N PRO A 64 -8.48 -12.86 18.99
CA PRO A 64 -8.44 -14.26 18.56
C PRO A 64 -8.34 -15.22 19.74
N PRO A 65 -8.89 -16.45 19.61
CA PRO A 65 -8.83 -17.45 20.66
C PRO A 65 -7.37 -17.79 21.02
N GLY A 66 -7.06 -17.75 22.32
CA GLY A 66 -5.74 -18.09 22.86
C GLY A 66 -4.85 -16.88 23.17
N VAL A 67 -5.12 -15.70 22.60
CA VAL A 67 -4.35 -14.46 22.89
C VAL A 67 -4.68 -13.91 24.28
N SER A 68 -5.95 -14.00 24.69
CA SER A 68 -6.46 -13.53 25.99
C SER A 68 -6.46 -14.60 27.09
N ALA A 69 -5.79 -15.74 26.87
CA ALA A 69 -5.83 -16.87 27.79
C ALA A 69 -5.22 -16.50 29.16
N GLY A 70 -6.04 -16.51 30.21
CA GLY A 70 -5.61 -16.21 31.58
C GLY A 70 -5.73 -14.73 31.97
N LEU A 71 -6.27 -13.87 31.10
CA LEU A 71 -6.52 -12.47 31.39
C LEU A 71 -7.95 -12.22 31.84
N THR A 72 -8.14 -11.16 32.62
CA THR A 72 -9.46 -10.77 33.11
C THR A 72 -10.17 -9.94 32.04
N PRO A 73 -11.44 -10.23 31.68
CA PRO A 73 -12.19 -9.40 30.76
C PRO A 73 -12.21 -7.93 31.21
N GLY A 74 -11.99 -7.00 30.27
CA GLY A 74 -11.94 -5.56 30.55
C GLY A 74 -10.56 -5.03 30.95
N THR A 75 -9.50 -5.85 30.93
CA THR A 75 -8.10 -5.40 31.12
C THR A 75 -7.24 -5.63 29.87
N PHE A 76 -7.87 -5.89 28.73
CA PHE A 76 -7.21 -6.17 27.48
C PHE A 76 -8.12 -5.83 26.30
N GLY A 77 -7.53 -5.57 25.14
CA GLY A 77 -8.24 -5.36 23.90
C GLY A 77 -7.41 -5.78 22.69
N CYS A 78 -8.10 -6.10 21.60
CA CYS A 78 -7.46 -6.39 20.33
C CYS A 78 -8.01 -5.52 19.21
N PHE A 79 -7.14 -5.23 18.26
CA PHE A 79 -7.49 -4.84 16.91
C PHE A 79 -6.96 -5.91 15.96
N VAL A 80 -7.79 -6.33 15.00
CA VAL A 80 -7.40 -7.29 13.96
C VAL A 80 -7.54 -6.62 12.60
N GLY A 81 -6.46 -6.63 11.83
CA GLY A 81 -6.42 -6.05 10.50
C GLY A 81 -5.90 -7.03 9.45
N ASP A 82 -6.58 -7.16 8.32
CA ASP A 82 -6.16 -8.04 7.23
C ASP A 82 -5.27 -7.27 6.25
N ASN A 83 -4.10 -7.83 5.94
CA ASN A 83 -3.20 -7.24 4.96
C ASN A 83 -3.66 -7.52 3.52
N LEU A 84 -4.40 -6.58 2.93
CA LEU A 84 -4.80 -6.62 1.52
C LEU A 84 -3.93 -5.72 0.62
N THR A 85 -2.82 -5.17 1.12
CA THR A 85 -1.95 -4.25 0.37
C THR A 85 -1.22 -4.90 -0.82
N GLY A 86 -1.30 -6.22 -0.95
CA GLY A 86 -0.57 -7.00 -1.96
C GLY A 86 0.94 -7.12 -1.68
N ALA A 87 1.46 -6.44 -0.66
CA ALA A 87 2.87 -6.48 -0.26
C ALA A 87 3.02 -6.84 1.23
N THR A 88 4.25 -7.13 1.66
CA THR A 88 4.51 -7.40 3.08
C THR A 88 4.54 -6.08 3.85
N ILE A 89 3.72 -5.97 4.89
CA ILE A 89 3.73 -4.82 5.81
C ILE A 89 4.96 -4.94 6.70
N THR A 90 5.78 -3.90 6.70
CA THR A 90 7.06 -3.86 7.43
C THR A 90 7.12 -2.75 8.46
N SER A 91 6.12 -1.88 8.51
CA SER A 91 5.97 -0.91 9.59
C SER A 91 4.51 -0.64 9.90
N LEU A 92 4.24 -0.33 11.15
CA LEU A 92 2.94 0.05 11.66
C LEU A 92 3.13 1.19 12.66
N ILE A 93 2.42 2.28 12.45
CA ILE A 93 2.35 3.40 13.37
C ILE A 93 0.92 3.46 13.89
N LEU A 94 0.76 3.39 15.21
CA LEU A 94 -0.51 3.55 15.90
C LEU A 94 -0.47 4.81 16.75
N THR A 95 -1.58 5.53 16.78
CA THR A 95 -1.76 6.70 17.65
C THR A 95 -3.06 6.61 18.40
N PHE A 96 -3.06 6.88 19.69
CA PHE A 96 -4.26 6.96 20.52
C PHE A 96 -4.28 8.28 21.29
N ASP A 97 -5.45 8.77 21.67
CA ASP A 97 -5.54 9.97 22.50
C ASP A 97 -5.01 9.67 23.92
N ALA A 98 -4.30 10.65 24.50
CA ALA A 98 -3.70 10.58 25.82
C ALA A 98 -4.11 11.81 26.66
N PRO A 99 -4.02 11.76 28.00
CA PRO A 99 -3.62 10.63 28.83
C PRO A 99 -4.79 9.71 29.21
N ILE A 100 -4.49 8.42 29.32
CA ILE A 100 -5.31 7.46 30.08
C ILE A 100 -4.77 7.50 31.51
N GLU A 101 -5.61 7.85 32.49
CA GLU A 101 -5.16 8.18 33.86
C GLU A 101 -4.32 7.06 34.48
N GLY A 102 -3.07 7.38 34.85
CA GLY A 102 -2.16 6.47 35.57
C GLY A 102 -1.41 5.45 34.71
N GLN A 103 -1.60 5.44 33.39
CA GLN A 103 -0.96 4.49 32.49
C GLN A 103 0.26 5.08 31.78
N THR A 104 1.33 4.29 31.67
CA THR A 104 2.51 4.61 30.84
C THR A 104 2.54 3.64 29.67
N ALA A 105 2.62 4.17 28.44
CA ALA A 105 2.74 3.31 27.27
C ALA A 105 4.01 2.45 27.35
N SER A 106 3.84 1.14 27.22
CA SER A 106 4.91 0.15 27.16
C SER A 106 4.64 -0.77 25.98
N CYS A 107 5.67 -1.09 25.22
CA CYS A 107 5.59 -1.99 24.07
C CYS A 107 6.71 -3.00 24.16
N ASP A 108 6.44 -4.24 23.79
CA ASP A 108 7.43 -5.32 23.74
C ASP A 108 7.42 -6.04 22.39
N ASN A 109 8.37 -6.96 22.23
CA ASN A 109 8.49 -7.86 21.08
C ASN A 109 8.32 -9.33 21.48
N GLY A 110 7.79 -9.59 22.69
CA GLY A 110 7.73 -10.93 23.29
C GLY A 110 6.71 -11.85 22.60
N GLY A 111 5.69 -11.25 21.96
CA GLY A 111 4.56 -11.99 21.43
C GLY A 111 3.59 -12.44 22.53
N GLN A 112 2.42 -12.95 22.12
CA GLN A 112 1.34 -13.32 23.04
C GLN A 112 0.66 -14.60 22.57
N GLY A 113 0.28 -15.49 23.49
CA GLY A 113 -0.55 -16.67 23.15
C GLY A 113 0.07 -17.62 22.11
N ASN A 114 1.40 -17.80 22.13
CA ASN A 114 2.21 -18.52 21.13
C ASN A 114 2.34 -17.83 19.75
N LEU A 115 1.82 -16.61 19.59
CA LEU A 115 2.06 -15.78 18.41
C LEU A 115 3.31 -14.94 18.65
N GLN A 116 4.29 -15.02 17.76
CA GLN A 116 5.49 -14.18 17.80
C GLN A 116 5.18 -12.79 17.24
N SER A 117 5.88 -11.76 17.72
CA SER A 117 5.76 -10.41 17.17
C SER A 117 6.25 -10.39 15.71
N ALA A 118 5.40 -9.93 14.79
CA ALA A 118 5.75 -9.78 13.38
C ALA A 118 6.66 -8.58 13.11
N LEU A 119 6.57 -7.54 13.97
CA LEU A 119 7.29 -6.28 13.85
C LEU A 119 8.13 -6.00 15.10
N ASN A 120 9.20 -5.22 14.96
CA ASN A 120 9.98 -4.77 16.11
C ASN A 120 9.51 -3.39 16.61
N VAL A 121 9.49 -3.18 17.91
CA VAL A 121 9.29 -1.87 18.54
C VAL A 121 10.42 -0.93 18.17
N VAL A 122 10.07 0.22 17.57
CA VAL A 122 10.97 1.35 17.30
C VAL A 122 10.85 2.38 18.42
N SER A 123 9.62 2.76 18.74
CA SER A 123 9.35 3.72 19.83
C SER A 123 7.96 3.49 20.39
N CYS A 124 7.81 3.69 21.69
CA CYS A 124 6.56 3.54 22.40
C CYS A 124 6.51 4.60 23.50
N GLY A 125 5.55 5.52 23.43
CA GLY A 125 5.49 6.61 24.38
C GLY A 125 4.51 7.70 23.96
N LEU A 126 4.61 8.84 24.62
CA LEU A 126 3.85 10.03 24.27
C LEU A 126 4.51 10.77 23.10
N ASN A 127 3.70 11.40 22.25
CA ASN A 127 4.18 12.36 21.28
C ASN A 127 4.81 13.59 21.99
N GLN A 128 5.56 14.41 21.26
CA GLN A 128 6.27 15.60 21.78
C GLN A 128 5.35 16.57 22.53
N ASP A 129 4.07 16.63 22.15
CA ASP A 129 3.06 17.49 22.76
C ASP A 129 2.38 16.87 24.00
N GLY A 130 2.65 15.60 24.30
CA GLY A 130 2.07 14.88 25.45
C GLY A 130 0.58 14.54 25.33
N THR A 131 -0.06 14.84 24.19
CA THR A 131 -1.52 14.71 23.98
C THR A 131 -1.94 13.38 23.38
N LYS A 132 -1.00 12.60 22.83
CA LYS A 132 -1.28 11.32 22.16
C LYS A 132 -0.20 10.30 22.49
N PHE A 133 -0.60 9.05 22.60
CA PHE A 133 0.31 7.92 22.55
C PHE A 133 0.70 7.67 21.09
N LEU A 134 2.00 7.45 20.86
CA LEU A 134 2.59 7.12 19.57
C LEU A 134 3.34 5.80 19.72
N LEU A 135 2.81 4.74 19.10
CA LEU A 135 3.39 3.40 19.08
C LEU A 135 3.90 3.14 17.66
N ASN A 136 5.21 2.98 17.52
CA ASN A 136 5.86 2.82 16.23
C ASN A 136 6.57 1.47 16.19
N PHE A 137 6.21 0.67 15.21
CA PHE A 137 6.77 -0.65 14.95
C PHE A 137 7.33 -0.68 13.54
N ALA A 138 8.55 -1.18 13.36
CA ALA A 138 9.16 -1.34 12.04
C ALA A 138 10.21 -2.45 12.01
N GLY A 139 10.41 -3.03 10.83
CA GLY A 139 11.30 -4.19 10.65
C GLY A 139 10.68 -5.47 11.19
N GLY A 140 11.49 -6.52 11.39
CA GLY A 140 11.01 -7.85 11.80
C GLY A 140 10.75 -8.77 10.61
N ALA A 141 9.94 -9.80 10.82
CA ALA A 141 9.54 -10.73 9.76
C ALA A 141 8.52 -10.08 8.80
N GLY A 142 7.78 -9.08 9.27
CA GLY A 142 6.70 -8.43 8.54
C GLY A 142 5.45 -9.29 8.50
N VAL A 143 4.34 -8.68 8.07
CA VAL A 143 3.07 -9.38 7.87
C VAL A 143 2.88 -9.59 6.37
N ALA A 144 2.88 -10.86 5.96
CA ALA A 144 2.74 -11.24 4.55
C ALA A 144 1.40 -10.77 3.96
N PRO A 145 1.29 -10.65 2.63
CA PRO A 145 0.01 -10.42 1.97
C PRO A 145 -1.01 -11.49 2.37
N LEU A 146 -2.26 -11.07 2.59
CA LEU A 146 -3.37 -11.89 3.11
C LEU A 146 -3.15 -12.44 4.52
N GLY A 147 -2.16 -11.91 5.24
CA GLY A 147 -1.92 -12.23 6.65
C GLY A 147 -2.60 -11.24 7.58
N ASP A 148 -2.90 -11.70 8.78
CA ASP A 148 -3.59 -10.92 9.80
C ASP A 148 -2.58 -10.16 10.67
N ILE A 149 -2.87 -8.90 10.94
CA ILE A 149 -2.20 -8.04 11.90
C ILE A 149 -3.04 -8.04 13.16
N ILE A 150 -2.49 -8.57 14.25
CA ILE A 150 -3.16 -8.52 15.55
C ILE A 150 -2.39 -7.54 16.42
N VAL A 151 -3.05 -6.42 16.75
CA VAL A 151 -2.57 -5.49 17.77
C VAL A 151 -3.23 -5.90 19.07
N PHE A 152 -2.41 -6.30 20.04
CA PHE A 152 -2.86 -6.73 21.35
C PHE A 152 -2.44 -5.70 22.39
N GLU A 153 -3.38 -5.33 23.25
CA GLU A 153 -3.17 -4.46 24.40
C GLU A 153 -3.56 -5.21 25.67
N GLU A 154 -2.75 -5.02 26.71
CA GLU A 154 -2.98 -5.55 28.05
C GLU A 154 -2.61 -4.49 29.08
N GLY A 155 -3.50 -4.27 30.05
CA GLY A 155 -3.23 -3.42 31.21
C GLY A 155 -4.24 -2.30 31.43
N ALA A 156 -5.06 -1.96 30.43
CA ALA A 156 -6.12 -0.96 30.54
C ALA A 156 -7.46 -1.44 29.97
N ASP A 157 -8.52 -0.67 30.21
CA ASP A 157 -9.82 -0.93 29.60
C ASP A 157 -9.75 -0.51 28.11
N PRO A 158 -10.10 -1.39 27.16
CA PRO A 158 -10.13 -1.05 25.73
C PRO A 158 -11.00 0.18 25.43
N ALA A 159 -12.02 0.47 26.25
CA ALA A 159 -12.89 1.64 26.09
C ALA A 159 -12.18 2.98 26.32
N ASP A 160 -11.05 2.98 27.04
CA ASP A 160 -10.27 4.20 27.31
C ASP A 160 -9.43 4.63 26.09
N PHE A 161 -9.20 3.72 25.13
CA PHE A 161 -8.46 4.00 23.90
C PHE A 161 -9.35 4.67 22.86
N THR A 162 -9.51 5.98 23.00
CA THR A 162 -10.28 6.81 22.05
C THR A 162 -9.38 7.44 20.98
N GLY A 163 -9.97 7.81 19.83
CA GLY A 163 -9.27 8.50 18.75
C GLY A 163 -8.14 7.70 18.09
N GLY A 164 -8.19 6.38 18.18
CA GLY A 164 -7.17 5.48 17.66
C GLY A 164 -7.06 5.56 16.14
N THR A 165 -5.84 5.69 15.63
CA THR A 165 -5.56 5.63 14.19
C THR A 165 -4.30 4.85 13.90
N GLY A 166 -4.26 4.22 12.73
CA GLY A 166 -3.15 3.42 12.25
C GLY A 166 -2.68 3.84 10.87
N VAL A 167 -1.39 3.69 10.61
CA VAL A 167 -0.78 3.82 9.27
C VAL A 167 0.20 2.67 9.09
N VAL A 168 0.05 1.92 8.00
CA VAL A 168 1.00 0.86 7.64
C VAL A 168 1.97 1.34 6.57
N GLY A 169 3.20 0.83 6.64
CA GLY A 169 4.19 0.96 5.57
C GLY A 169 4.56 -0.40 5.03
N ILE A 170 4.70 -0.47 3.71
CA ILE A 170 5.19 -1.64 2.99
C ILE A 170 6.63 -1.42 2.57
N THR A 171 7.37 -2.50 2.38
CA THR A 171 8.64 -2.41 1.64
C THR A 171 8.30 -2.43 0.16
N PRO A 172 8.61 -1.36 -0.62
CA PRO A 172 8.40 -1.39 -2.05
C PRO A 172 9.22 -2.55 -2.65
N GLU A 173 8.59 -3.38 -3.47
CA GLU A 173 9.37 -4.27 -4.32
C GLU A 173 10.30 -3.40 -5.18
N PRO A 174 11.59 -3.76 -5.33
CA PRO A 174 12.45 -3.01 -6.22
C PRO A 174 11.84 -3.07 -7.62
N ASP A 175 11.53 -1.90 -8.20
CA ASP A 175 10.99 -1.78 -9.55
C ASP A 175 11.87 -2.59 -10.51
N SER A 176 11.39 -3.79 -10.88
CA SER A 176 12.11 -4.70 -11.74
C SER A 176 12.32 -4.11 -13.14
N LEU A 177 11.54 -3.08 -13.50
CA LEU A 177 11.70 -2.27 -14.71
C LEU A 177 12.88 -1.29 -14.62
N LEU A 178 13.14 -0.73 -13.43
CA LEU A 178 14.32 0.08 -13.16
C LEU A 178 15.57 -0.81 -13.09
N LEU A 179 15.46 -2.00 -12.52
CA LEU A 179 16.54 -3.00 -12.52
C LEU A 179 16.82 -3.54 -13.95
N PHE A 180 15.79 -3.72 -14.77
CA PHE A 180 15.94 -4.12 -16.17
C PHE A 180 16.56 -2.99 -17.01
N SER A 181 16.11 -1.75 -16.86
CA SER A 181 16.65 -0.61 -17.62
C SER A 181 18.11 -0.32 -17.28
N THR A 182 18.50 -0.41 -16.01
CA THR A 182 19.90 -0.28 -15.58
C THR A 182 20.78 -1.44 -16.06
N GLY A 183 20.25 -2.67 -16.07
CA GLY A 183 20.91 -3.84 -16.63
C GLY A 183 21.16 -3.74 -18.14
N VAL A 184 20.15 -3.31 -18.92
CA VAL A 184 20.26 -3.15 -20.38
C VAL A 184 21.20 -2.00 -20.75
N MET A 185 21.21 -0.90 -19.98
CA MET A 185 22.15 0.21 -20.20
C MET A 185 23.60 -0.21 -19.99
N MET A 186 23.89 -0.99 -18.93
CA MET A 186 25.24 -1.52 -18.68
C MET A 186 25.68 -2.54 -19.75
N ALA A 187 24.78 -3.42 -20.20
CA ALA A 187 25.05 -4.32 -21.32
C ALA A 187 25.33 -3.57 -22.63
N GLY A 188 24.57 -2.49 -22.90
CA GLY A 188 24.76 -1.63 -24.06
C GLY A 188 26.11 -0.90 -24.06
N LEU A 189 26.55 -0.38 -22.90
CA LEU A 189 27.86 0.24 -22.74
C LEU A 189 29.01 -0.74 -22.92
N TYR A 190 28.85 -2.00 -22.50
CA TYR A 190 29.88 -3.02 -22.70
C TYR A 190 29.98 -3.46 -24.18
N MET A 191 28.85 -3.56 -24.87
CA MET A 191 28.80 -3.87 -26.31
C MET A 191 29.38 -2.73 -27.16
N SER A 192 29.07 -1.46 -26.85
CA SER A 192 29.56 -0.31 -27.61
C SER A 192 31.07 -0.12 -27.49
N ARG A 193 31.64 -0.42 -26.32
CA ARG A 193 33.09 -0.37 -26.09
C ARG A 193 33.86 -1.38 -26.94
N ARG A 194 33.29 -2.58 -27.19
CA ARG A 194 33.88 -3.58 -28.09
C ARG A 194 33.90 -3.12 -29.55
N ILE A 195 32.80 -2.51 -30.02
CA ILE A 195 32.70 -2.02 -31.41
C ILE A 195 33.75 -0.93 -31.68
N TRP A 196 33.96 0.00 -30.74
CA TRP A 196 34.97 1.04 -30.87
C TRP A 196 36.41 0.50 -30.87
N THR A 197 36.72 -0.49 -30.02
CA THR A 197 38.05 -1.12 -30.03
C THR A 197 38.32 -1.97 -31.28
N ALA A 198 37.29 -2.57 -31.88
CA ALA A 198 37.41 -3.31 -33.14
C ALA A 198 37.57 -2.37 -34.34
N ALA A 199 36.88 -1.23 -34.35
CA ALA A 199 37.00 -0.21 -35.40
C ALA A 199 38.38 0.48 -35.38
N GLY A 200 38.95 0.73 -34.20
CA GLY A 200 40.30 1.34 -34.07
C GLY A 200 41.42 0.45 -34.64
N LYS A 201 41.31 -0.87 -34.51
CA LYS A 201 42.30 -1.82 -35.10
C LYS A 201 42.25 -1.90 -36.62
N SER A 202 41.14 -1.51 -37.25
CA SER A 202 41.01 -1.48 -38.71
C SER A 202 41.63 -0.23 -39.35
N ALA A 203 41.86 0.83 -38.57
CA ALA A 203 42.42 2.09 -39.06
C ALA A 203 43.96 2.13 -39.05
N ASP A 204 44.62 1.35 -38.19
CA ASP A 204 46.09 1.31 -38.08
C ASP A 204 46.78 0.30 -39.03
N GLY A 205 46.02 -0.44 -39.83
CA GLY A 205 46.55 -1.42 -40.78
C GLY A 205 46.90 -0.87 -42.16
N ASN A 206 46.81 0.45 -42.37
CA ASN A 206 46.99 1.07 -43.70
C ASN A 206 47.94 2.29 -43.65
N ARG A 207 49.09 2.12 -42.98
CA ARG A 207 50.27 2.99 -43.12
C ARG A 207 51.51 2.15 -43.35
#